data_AF-A0A7K4C8D9-F1
#
_entry.id   AF-A0A7K4C8D9-F1
#
_cell.length_a   1.000
_cell.length_b   1.000
_cell.length_c   1.000
_cell.angle_alpha   90.00
_cell.angle_beta   90.00
_cell.angle_gamma   90.00
#
_symmetry.space_group_name_H-M   'P 1'
#
loop_
_entity.id
_entity.type
_entity.pdbx_description
1 polymer ?
#
loop_
_entity_poly.entity_id
_entity_poly.type
_entity_poly.pdbx_seq_one_letter_code
_entity_poly.pdbx_strand_id
1 'polypeptide(L)'
;MYGIAWIDPCPGSRALHSAVALAILGIFLAALVISPAHARVTDEITPIPTSKDLPAQDNPELIGPIKTHVAYVGQTQDARMEGVISYIDVISNGSGSENLREIQADYLAVAASIPLMHTADDITEARAELQRQSRLFSDETKAQLVMFNGSSSAMRDVIAESVRTADSSITDLNDSLWLAQDTARLVVFKRESRERAVLLHVLNAQGVDISRAQNISDQIDSCKADLQNAMNSNSVAALKSVNGNVRLLTREFRSTISQYRFAMQVEAKRTAILSM
;
A
#
# COMPACT_ATOMS: atom_id res chain seq x y z
N MET A 1 -15.40 7.02 -18.93
CA MET A 1 -15.68 8.43 -18.55
C MET A 1 -15.82 8.52 -17.04
N TYR A 2 -14.73 8.79 -16.33
CA TYR A 2 -14.76 9.11 -14.91
C TYR A 2 -14.18 10.51 -14.73
N GLY A 3 -15.06 11.46 -14.41
CA GLY A 3 -14.69 12.82 -14.08
C GLY A 3 -14.08 12.86 -12.67
N ILE A 4 -12.81 13.21 -12.58
CA ILE A 4 -12.18 13.57 -11.30
C ILE A 4 -12.36 15.08 -11.16
N ALA A 5 -13.32 15.45 -10.31
CA ALA A 5 -13.57 16.83 -9.93
C ALA A 5 -12.37 17.39 -9.17
N TRP A 6 -11.92 18.56 -9.61
CA TRP A 6 -11.01 19.43 -8.88
C TRP A 6 -11.75 19.93 -7.63
N ILE A 7 -11.18 19.71 -6.45
CA ILE A 7 -11.59 20.42 -5.24
C ILE A 7 -10.50 21.47 -4.95
N ASP A 8 -10.87 22.73 -5.14
CA ASP A 8 -10.13 23.89 -4.67
C ASP A 8 -10.02 23.89 -3.13
N PRO A 9 -8.87 24.22 -2.54
CA PRO A 9 -8.81 24.76 -1.20
C PRO A 9 -8.67 26.28 -1.28
N CYS A 10 -9.73 27.02 -0.96
CA CYS A 10 -9.60 28.44 -0.63
C CYS A 10 -9.20 28.61 0.86
N PRO A 11 -8.44 29.66 1.21
CA PRO A 11 -7.73 29.76 2.48
C PRO A 11 -8.46 30.59 3.54
N GLY A 12 -8.24 30.24 4.81
CA GLY A 12 -8.29 31.20 5.93
C GLY A 12 -9.49 31.11 6.87
N SER A 13 -9.32 30.41 7.99
CA SER A 13 -9.67 30.97 9.31
C SER A 13 -8.93 30.19 10.40
N ARG A 14 -8.15 30.93 11.20
CA ARG A 14 -7.47 30.44 12.39
C ARG A 14 -8.43 30.38 13.57
N ALA A 15 -8.16 29.41 14.43
CA ALA A 15 -8.24 29.46 15.90
C ALA A 15 -9.43 28.77 16.62
N LEU A 16 -9.03 27.79 17.44
CA LEU A 16 -9.44 27.52 18.82
C LEU A 16 -10.85 26.94 19.08
N HIS A 17 -10.95 25.61 19.24
CA HIS A 17 -11.02 24.91 20.56
C HIS A 17 -11.63 23.49 20.47
N SER A 18 -10.94 22.56 21.14
CA SER A 18 -11.46 21.40 21.88
C SER A 18 -11.87 20.09 21.16
N ALA A 19 -10.98 19.10 21.33
CA ALA A 19 -11.20 17.76 21.87
C ALA A 19 -11.82 16.60 21.03
N VAL A 20 -11.18 15.42 21.22
CA VAL A 20 -11.61 14.02 20.94
C VAL A 20 -11.39 13.55 19.48
N ALA A 21 -10.67 12.49 19.09
CA ALA A 21 -9.96 11.34 19.69
C ALA A 21 -8.91 10.83 18.63
N LEU A 22 -7.65 10.56 18.96
CA LEU A 22 -7.03 9.36 19.56
C LEU A 22 -6.83 8.14 18.61
N ALA A 23 -5.54 7.79 18.45
CA ALA A 23 -4.94 6.47 18.17
C ALA A 23 -4.98 5.90 16.72
N ILE A 24 -3.79 5.77 16.11
CA ILE A 24 -3.06 4.51 15.94
C ILE A 24 -1.61 4.85 15.51
N LEU A 25 -0.72 4.90 16.49
CA LEU A 25 0.72 4.71 16.35
C LEU A 25 1.07 3.68 17.43
N GLY A 26 1.58 2.53 17.04
CA GLY A 26 1.84 1.41 17.95
C GLY A 26 3.17 0.74 17.60
N ILE A 27 4.24 1.38 18.03
CA ILE A 27 5.62 0.88 18.11
C ILE A 27 5.66 -0.37 18.99
N PHE A 28 6.38 -1.42 18.57
CA PHE A 28 6.99 -2.37 19.51
C PHE A 28 8.31 -2.91 18.94
N LEU A 29 9.42 -2.34 19.42
CA LEU A 29 10.73 -2.97 19.38
C LEU A 29 11.52 -2.57 20.64
N ALA A 30 12.24 -3.57 21.17
CA ALA A 30 13.28 -3.57 22.19
C ALA A 30 12.88 -3.72 23.68
N ALA A 31 13.28 -4.85 24.27
CA ALA A 31 14.30 -4.86 25.32
C ALA A 31 14.94 -6.26 25.45
N LEU A 32 16.23 -6.31 25.13
CA LEU A 32 17.19 -7.39 25.32
C LEU A 32 17.98 -7.06 26.59
N VAL A 33 18.12 -7.99 27.53
CA VAL A 33 19.09 -7.91 28.65
C VAL A 33 19.86 -9.23 28.70
N ILE A 34 21.20 -9.14 28.67
CA ILE A 34 22.20 -10.21 28.79
C ILE A 34 22.79 -10.11 30.22
N SER A 35 22.83 -11.13 31.10
CA SER A 35 23.89 -12.16 31.35
C SER A 35 23.75 -12.67 32.83
N PRO A 36 24.52 -13.67 33.38
CA PRO A 36 25.07 -14.94 32.87
C PRO A 36 24.72 -16.19 33.75
N ALA A 37 25.02 -17.40 33.22
CA ALA A 37 25.23 -18.73 33.83
C ALA A 37 24.48 -19.13 35.12
N HIS A 38 23.72 -20.25 35.08
CA HIS A 38 23.84 -21.46 35.94
C HIS A 38 22.87 -22.53 35.37
N ALA A 39 23.38 -23.74 35.18
CA ALA A 39 22.67 -24.88 34.58
C ALA A 39 21.51 -25.39 35.45
N ARG A 40 20.40 -25.82 34.81
CA ARG A 40 19.56 -26.95 35.26
C ARG A 40 18.53 -27.36 34.19
N VAL A 41 18.36 -28.67 34.05
CA VAL A 41 17.53 -29.41 33.09
C VAL A 41 16.04 -29.13 33.32
N THR A 42 15.30 -28.67 32.31
CA THR A 42 13.82 -28.61 32.31
C THR A 42 13.28 -28.65 30.88
N ASP A 43 12.21 -29.42 30.67
CA ASP A 43 11.46 -29.62 29.41
C ASP A 43 11.37 -28.37 28.51
N GLU A 44 12.09 -28.42 27.39
CA GLU A 44 12.19 -27.33 26.44
C GLU A 44 10.94 -27.31 25.54
N ILE A 45 9.95 -26.49 25.91
CA ILE A 45 8.92 -26.01 24.99
C ILE A 45 9.68 -25.29 23.87
N THR A 46 9.80 -25.94 22.71
CA THR A 46 10.48 -25.36 21.55
C THR A 46 9.83 -24.02 21.23
N PRO A 47 10.58 -22.90 21.25
CA PRO A 47 10.03 -21.59 20.92
C PRO A 47 9.53 -21.63 19.48
N ILE A 48 8.24 -21.32 19.30
CA ILE A 48 7.60 -21.22 17.99
C ILE A 48 8.35 -20.16 17.19
N PRO A 49 8.96 -20.51 16.04
CA PRO A 49 9.73 -19.57 15.25
C PRO A 49 8.82 -18.41 14.84
N THR A 50 9.16 -17.21 15.32
CA THR A 50 8.56 -15.97 14.83
C THR A 50 9.30 -15.66 13.54
N SER A 51 8.63 -15.78 12.39
CA SER A 51 9.14 -15.36 11.09
C SER A 51 9.76 -13.97 11.22
N LYS A 52 11.09 -13.91 11.15
CA LYS A 52 11.89 -12.69 11.06
C LYS A 52 12.25 -12.51 9.60
N ASP A 53 11.27 -12.20 8.76
CA ASP A 53 11.52 -11.89 7.34
C ASP A 53 10.94 -10.52 7.03
N LEU A 54 11.82 -9.50 7.09
CA LEU A 54 11.60 -8.10 6.70
C LEU A 54 10.41 -7.40 7.40
N PRO A 55 10.39 -6.06 7.49
CA PRO A 55 9.15 -5.36 7.81
C PRO A 55 8.13 -5.74 6.74
N ALA A 56 6.89 -6.09 7.12
CA ALA A 56 5.85 -6.51 6.16
C ALA A 56 5.61 -5.50 5.01
N GLN A 57 6.07 -4.26 5.16
CA GLN A 57 6.00 -3.21 4.14
C GLN A 57 7.02 -3.38 2.99
N ASP A 58 8.18 -4.00 3.24
CA ASP A 58 9.25 -4.16 2.24
C ASP A 58 9.16 -5.51 1.51
N ASN A 59 7.99 -6.13 1.56
CA ASN A 59 7.71 -7.34 0.80
C ASN A 59 7.87 -7.03 -0.71
N PRO A 60 8.83 -7.65 -1.42
CA PRO A 60 9.07 -7.36 -2.84
C PRO A 60 7.83 -7.58 -3.71
N GLU A 61 6.94 -8.49 -3.30
CA GLU A 61 5.68 -8.80 -3.97
C GLU A 61 4.68 -7.62 -3.90
N LEU A 62 4.76 -6.79 -2.86
CA LEU A 62 3.92 -5.60 -2.66
C LEU A 62 4.55 -4.34 -3.27
N ILE A 63 5.87 -4.30 -3.40
CA ILE A 63 6.60 -3.18 -3.98
C ILE A 63 6.36 -3.06 -5.50
N GLY A 64 6.33 -4.19 -6.21
CA GLY A 64 6.08 -4.22 -7.67
C GLY A 64 4.83 -3.44 -8.10
N PRO A 65 3.64 -3.75 -7.56
CA PRO A 65 2.42 -3.00 -7.87
C PRO A 65 2.48 -1.51 -7.52
N ILE A 66 3.19 -1.13 -6.46
CA ILE A 66 3.36 0.29 -6.08
C ILE A 66 4.16 1.01 -7.18
N LYS A 67 5.26 0.42 -7.66
CA LYS A 67 6.04 0.97 -8.77
C LYS A 67 5.21 1.13 -10.04
N THR A 68 4.45 0.11 -10.42
CA THR A 68 3.58 0.18 -11.61
C THR A 68 2.49 1.25 -11.45
N HIS A 69 1.95 1.42 -10.24
CA HIS A 69 0.96 2.47 -9.97
C HIS A 69 1.55 3.86 -10.13
N VAL A 70 2.76 4.07 -9.60
CA VAL A 70 3.43 5.35 -9.76
C VAL A 70 3.81 5.61 -11.21
N ALA A 71 4.24 4.61 -11.98
CA ALA A 71 4.47 4.77 -13.42
C ALA A 71 3.19 5.20 -14.17
N TYR A 72 2.05 4.55 -13.90
CA TYR A 72 0.75 4.91 -14.46
C TYR A 72 0.34 6.36 -14.12
N VAL A 73 0.43 6.75 -12.85
CA VAL A 73 0.10 8.11 -12.41
C VAL A 73 1.11 9.13 -12.98
N GLY A 74 2.39 8.75 -13.05
CA GLY A 74 3.49 9.51 -13.63
C GLY A 74 3.19 9.89 -15.08
N GLN A 75 2.91 8.90 -15.93
CA GLN A 75 2.59 9.10 -17.35
C GLN A 75 1.32 9.93 -17.55
N THR A 76 0.29 9.68 -16.74
CA THR A 76 -0.96 10.45 -16.82
C THR A 76 -0.74 11.92 -16.46
N GLN A 77 0.09 12.18 -15.45
CA GLN A 77 0.41 13.54 -15.00
C GLN A 77 1.33 14.25 -15.99
N ASP A 78 2.29 13.54 -16.59
CA ASP A 78 3.17 14.08 -17.63
C ASP A 78 2.36 14.59 -18.84
N ALA A 79 1.46 13.77 -19.38
CA ALA A 79 0.58 14.18 -20.48
C ALA A 79 -0.27 15.41 -20.12
N ARG A 80 -0.68 15.55 -18.86
CA ARG A 80 -1.41 16.75 -18.38
C ARG A 80 -0.49 17.97 -18.29
N MET A 81 0.72 17.82 -17.76
CA MET A 81 1.72 18.89 -17.69
C MET A 81 2.07 19.38 -19.09
N GLU A 82 2.27 18.48 -20.04
CA GLU A 82 2.51 18.79 -21.45
C GLU A 82 1.35 19.61 -22.07
N GLY A 83 0.10 19.21 -21.81
CA GLY A 83 -1.07 19.96 -22.26
C GLY A 83 -1.17 21.37 -21.67
N VAL A 84 -0.81 21.54 -20.40
CA VAL A 84 -0.72 22.86 -19.76
C VAL A 84 0.39 23.70 -20.39
N ILE A 85 1.60 23.13 -20.53
CA ILE A 85 2.75 23.81 -21.14
C ILE A 85 2.41 24.28 -22.55
N SER A 86 1.82 23.41 -23.37
CA SER A 86 1.38 23.72 -24.72
C SER A 86 0.36 24.88 -24.74
N TYR A 87 -0.62 24.86 -23.83
CA TYR A 87 -1.57 25.97 -23.72
C TYR A 87 -0.90 27.29 -23.32
N ILE A 88 0.00 27.25 -22.32
CA ILE A 88 0.73 28.43 -21.87
C ILE A 88 1.66 28.96 -22.96
N ASP A 89 2.33 28.10 -23.72
CA ASP A 89 3.13 28.48 -24.90
C ASP A 89 2.30 29.28 -25.90
N VAL A 90 1.09 28.82 -26.21
CA VAL A 90 0.21 29.50 -27.16
C VAL A 90 -0.19 30.89 -26.68
N ILE A 91 -0.64 31.04 -25.42
CA ILE A 91 -1.11 32.35 -24.93
C ILE A 91 0.02 33.32 -24.61
N SER A 92 1.23 32.82 -24.36
CA SER A 92 2.41 33.61 -24.03
C SER A 92 3.36 33.86 -25.21
N ASN A 93 3.03 33.35 -26.40
CA ASN A 93 3.93 33.28 -27.56
C ASN A 93 5.30 32.64 -27.22
N GLY A 94 5.27 31.57 -26.42
CA GLY A 94 6.43 30.75 -26.04
C GLY A 94 7.26 31.27 -24.86
N SER A 95 6.87 32.40 -24.24
CA SER A 95 7.66 33.03 -23.16
C SER A 95 7.27 32.59 -21.74
N GLY A 96 6.10 31.97 -21.55
CA GLY A 96 5.53 31.67 -20.23
C GLY A 96 5.79 30.27 -19.69
N SER A 97 6.48 29.41 -20.45
CA SER A 97 6.52 27.96 -20.19
C SER A 97 7.85 27.45 -19.66
N GLU A 98 8.89 28.27 -19.58
CA GLU A 98 10.24 27.86 -19.17
C GLU A 98 10.24 27.19 -17.80
N ASN A 99 9.77 27.89 -16.76
CA ASN A 99 9.64 27.35 -15.41
C ASN A 99 8.75 26.09 -15.34
N LEU A 100 7.67 26.04 -16.12
CA LEU A 100 6.78 24.88 -16.17
C LEU A 100 7.49 23.64 -16.71
N ARG A 101 8.33 23.80 -17.73
CA ARG A 101 9.17 22.71 -18.28
C ARG A 101 10.22 22.25 -17.29
N GLU A 102 10.84 23.16 -16.53
CA GLU A 102 11.79 22.79 -15.47
C GLU A 102 11.10 21.94 -14.39
N ILE A 103 9.94 22.38 -13.90
CA ILE A 103 9.17 21.63 -12.89
C ILE A 103 8.71 20.27 -13.44
N GLN A 104 8.31 20.20 -14.72
CA GLN A 104 7.97 18.93 -15.37
C GLN A 104 9.21 18.01 -15.47
N ALA A 105 10.38 18.54 -15.82
CA ALA A 105 11.61 17.76 -15.89
C ALA A 105 12.00 17.19 -14.51
N ASP A 106 11.90 17.99 -13.45
CA ASP A 106 12.12 17.54 -12.07
C ASP A 106 11.12 16.45 -11.66
N TYR A 107 9.83 16.63 -12.01
CA TYR A 107 8.79 15.61 -11.79
C TYR A 107 9.15 14.28 -12.47
N LEU A 108 9.55 14.33 -13.75
CA LEU A 108 9.91 13.16 -14.54
C LEU A 108 11.18 12.48 -14.03
N ALA A 109 12.19 13.26 -13.59
CA ALA A 109 13.40 12.72 -12.99
C ALA A 109 13.10 11.91 -11.72
N VAL A 110 12.21 12.41 -10.86
CA VAL A 110 11.76 11.70 -9.66
C VAL A 110 11.00 10.43 -10.06
N ALA A 111 10.05 10.52 -11.01
CA ALA A 111 9.28 9.38 -11.47
C ALA A 111 10.18 8.26 -12.05
N ALA A 112 11.21 8.62 -12.81
CA ALA A 112 12.17 7.69 -13.40
C ALA A 112 13.07 6.98 -12.37
N SER A 113 13.23 7.54 -11.17
CA SER A 113 14.03 6.91 -10.10
C SER A 113 13.29 5.79 -9.35
N ILE A 114 11.96 5.84 -9.32
CA ILE A 114 11.11 4.93 -8.51
C ILE A 114 11.25 3.46 -8.89
N PRO A 115 11.38 3.07 -10.18
CA PRO A 115 11.65 1.69 -10.55
C PRO A 115 12.89 1.08 -9.87
N LEU A 116 13.87 1.90 -9.48
CA LEU A 116 15.12 1.48 -8.85
C LEU A 116 15.03 1.36 -7.31
N MET A 117 13.94 1.83 -6.69
CA MET A 117 13.78 1.83 -5.23
C MET A 117 13.41 0.44 -4.72
N HIS A 118 13.88 0.06 -3.53
CA HIS A 118 13.69 -1.30 -2.99
C HIS A 118 12.90 -1.35 -1.69
N THR A 119 12.54 -0.21 -1.12
CA THR A 119 11.79 -0.13 0.13
C THR A 119 10.51 0.67 -0.07
N ALA A 120 9.50 0.41 0.77
CA ALA A 120 8.28 1.19 0.75
C ALA A 120 8.51 2.65 1.20
N ASP A 121 9.50 2.88 2.07
CA ASP A 121 9.84 4.20 2.58
C ASP A 121 10.45 5.07 1.46
N ASP A 122 11.43 4.55 0.70
CA ASP A 122 12.02 5.28 -0.44
C ASP A 122 10.95 5.68 -1.46
N ILE A 123 10.04 4.76 -1.78
CA ILE A 123 8.94 5.02 -2.72
C ILE A 123 7.96 6.04 -2.13
N THR A 124 7.73 6.03 -0.81
CA THR A 124 6.86 7.01 -0.14
C THR A 124 7.46 8.40 -0.18
N GLU A 125 8.77 8.53 0.07
CA GLU A 125 9.49 9.79 -0.04
C GLU A 125 9.43 10.33 -1.48
N ALA A 126 9.72 9.48 -2.47
CA ALA A 126 9.62 9.87 -3.88
C ALA A 126 8.20 10.31 -4.28
N ARG A 127 7.16 9.66 -3.73
CA ARG A 127 5.77 10.10 -3.95
C ARG A 127 5.47 11.45 -3.31
N ALA A 128 6.02 11.73 -2.12
CA ALA A 128 5.89 13.04 -1.49
C ALA A 128 6.55 14.12 -2.37
N GLU A 129 7.69 13.79 -2.98
CA GLU A 129 8.37 14.67 -3.92
C GLU A 129 7.56 14.91 -5.20
N LEU A 130 7.00 13.87 -5.83
CA LEU A 130 6.09 14.03 -6.98
C LEU A 130 4.90 14.93 -6.66
N GLN A 131 4.34 14.82 -5.45
CA GLN A 131 3.26 15.69 -4.98
C GLN A 131 3.73 17.13 -4.81
N ARG A 132 4.95 17.35 -4.30
CA ARG A 132 5.55 18.69 -4.19
C ARG A 132 5.68 19.33 -5.57
N GLN A 133 6.25 18.61 -6.54
CA GLN A 133 6.41 19.09 -7.91
C GLN A 133 5.06 19.39 -8.58
N SER A 134 4.06 18.53 -8.36
CA SER A 134 2.70 18.77 -8.87
C SER A 134 2.06 20.05 -8.31
N ARG A 135 2.33 20.39 -7.04
CA ARG A 135 1.85 21.64 -6.44
C ARG A 135 2.57 22.85 -7.02
N LEU A 136 3.91 22.79 -7.12
CA LEU A 136 4.70 23.85 -7.75
C LEU A 136 4.23 24.10 -9.18
N PHE A 137 4.02 23.05 -9.96
CA PHE A 137 3.50 23.15 -11.32
C PHE A 137 2.13 23.82 -11.36
N SER A 138 1.22 23.43 -10.44
CA SER A 138 -0.11 24.03 -10.36
C SER A 138 -0.07 25.52 -9.98
N ASP A 139 0.81 25.91 -9.07
CA ASP A 139 0.94 27.30 -8.62
C ASP A 139 1.55 28.17 -9.72
N GLU A 140 2.59 27.67 -10.41
CA GLU A 140 3.15 28.32 -11.59
C GLU A 140 2.11 28.44 -12.71
N THR A 141 1.34 27.38 -12.98
CA THR A 141 0.26 27.41 -13.98
C THR A 141 -0.73 28.53 -13.69
N LYS A 142 -1.15 28.70 -12.42
CA LYS A 142 -2.06 29.78 -12.03
C LYS A 142 -1.43 31.15 -12.26
N ALA A 143 -0.15 31.33 -11.91
CA ALA A 143 0.58 32.57 -12.14
C ALA A 143 0.62 32.91 -13.64
N GLN A 144 0.95 31.93 -14.48
CA GLN A 144 1.02 32.08 -15.94
C GLN A 144 -0.35 32.40 -16.56
N LEU A 145 -1.42 31.74 -16.11
CA LEU A 145 -2.79 32.04 -16.54
C LEU A 145 -3.18 33.49 -16.20
N VAL A 146 -2.86 33.99 -15.01
CA VAL A 146 -3.16 35.37 -14.63
C VAL A 146 -2.33 36.35 -15.45
N MET A 147 -1.03 36.10 -15.60
CA MET A 147 -0.11 36.99 -16.32
C MET A 147 -0.46 37.15 -17.80
N PHE A 148 -0.89 36.07 -18.46
CA PHE A 148 -1.22 36.06 -19.89
C PHE A 148 -2.73 36.06 -20.17
N ASN A 149 -3.57 36.35 -19.16
CA ASN A 149 -5.02 36.41 -19.28
C ASN A 149 -5.64 35.13 -19.90
N GLY A 150 -5.14 33.97 -19.47
CA GLY A 150 -5.54 32.66 -19.95
C GLY A 150 -6.91 32.20 -19.43
N SER A 151 -7.51 31.25 -20.14
CA SER A 151 -8.81 30.64 -19.84
C SER A 151 -8.64 29.20 -19.36
N SER A 152 -9.10 28.93 -18.13
CA SER A 152 -9.12 27.56 -17.57
C SER A 152 -9.98 26.59 -18.38
N SER A 153 -10.98 27.07 -19.14
CA SER A 153 -11.75 26.20 -20.02
C SER A 153 -10.95 25.78 -21.24
N ALA A 154 -10.33 26.73 -21.93
CA ALA A 154 -9.51 26.44 -23.10
C ALA A 154 -8.30 25.56 -22.74
N MET A 155 -7.68 25.82 -21.59
CA MET A 155 -6.59 24.98 -21.08
C MET A 155 -7.04 23.52 -20.87
N ARG A 156 -8.24 23.30 -20.31
CA ARG A 156 -8.77 21.93 -20.12
C ARG A 156 -8.98 21.19 -21.44
N ASP A 157 -9.37 21.89 -22.50
CA ASP A 157 -9.53 21.28 -23.83
C ASP A 157 -8.18 20.82 -24.39
N VAL A 158 -7.12 21.63 -24.24
CA VAL A 158 -5.75 21.25 -24.63
C VAL A 158 -5.21 20.09 -23.79
N ILE A 159 -5.44 20.10 -22.47
CA ILE A 159 -5.08 18.99 -21.59
C ILE A 159 -5.78 17.69 -22.04
N ALA A 160 -7.08 17.77 -22.36
CA ALA A 160 -7.84 16.59 -22.79
C ALA A 160 -7.30 16.01 -24.11
N GLU A 161 -6.85 16.84 -25.04
CA GLU A 161 -6.19 16.40 -26.27
C GLU A 161 -4.82 15.75 -25.99
N SER A 162 -4.00 16.36 -25.14
CA SER A 162 -2.69 15.81 -24.76
C SER A 162 -2.81 14.44 -24.11
N VAL A 163 -3.74 14.29 -23.17
CA VAL A 163 -4.05 12.99 -22.54
C VAL A 163 -4.56 11.97 -23.56
N ARG A 164 -5.37 12.40 -24.53
CA ARG A 164 -5.87 11.51 -25.60
C ARG A 164 -4.75 11.03 -26.51
N THR A 165 -3.76 11.87 -26.79
CA THR A 165 -2.58 11.47 -27.59
C THR A 165 -1.75 10.41 -26.86
N ALA A 166 -1.70 10.47 -25.53
CA ALA A 166 -1.01 9.49 -24.68
C ALA A 166 -1.87 8.25 -24.31
N ASP A 167 -3.10 8.13 -24.81
CA ASP A 167 -4.12 7.19 -24.29
C ASP A 167 -3.71 5.72 -24.40
N SER A 168 -3.02 5.32 -25.47
CA SER A 168 -2.55 3.94 -25.64
C SER A 168 -1.53 3.56 -24.57
N SER A 169 -0.51 4.40 -24.34
CA SER A 169 0.49 4.15 -23.30
C SER A 169 -0.09 4.19 -21.89
N ILE A 170 -1.05 5.08 -21.63
CA ILE A 170 -1.76 5.15 -20.34
C ILE A 170 -2.60 3.87 -20.13
N THR A 171 -3.26 3.38 -21.18
CA THR A 171 -4.07 2.15 -21.14
C THR A 171 -3.19 0.92 -20.87
N ASP A 172 -2.06 0.79 -21.59
CA ASP A 172 -1.10 -0.31 -21.39
C ASP A 172 -0.56 -0.34 -19.96
N LEU A 173 -0.27 0.82 -19.38
CA LEU A 173 0.18 0.94 -17.98
C LEU A 173 -0.93 0.60 -16.99
N ASN A 174 -2.18 0.95 -17.28
CA ASN A 174 -3.32 0.60 -16.44
C ASN A 174 -3.57 -0.92 -16.42
N ASP A 175 -3.48 -1.58 -17.57
CA ASP A 175 -3.62 -3.04 -17.66
C ASP A 175 -2.44 -3.74 -16.98
N SER A 176 -1.23 -3.21 -17.15
CA SER A 176 -0.02 -3.69 -16.45
C SER A 176 -0.15 -3.53 -14.93
N LEU A 177 -0.72 -2.41 -14.46
CA LEU A 177 -0.99 -2.18 -13.04
C LEU A 177 -1.99 -3.21 -12.51
N TRP A 178 -3.08 -3.43 -13.24
CA TRP A 178 -4.07 -4.42 -12.85
C TRP A 178 -3.45 -5.81 -12.70
N LEU A 179 -2.69 -6.27 -13.72
CA LEU A 179 -2.00 -7.55 -13.70
C LEU A 179 -0.97 -7.66 -12.57
N ALA A 180 -0.20 -6.60 -12.31
CA ALA A 180 0.77 -6.57 -11.22
C ALA A 180 0.09 -6.71 -9.85
N GLN A 181 -1.01 -5.99 -9.63
CA GLN A 181 -1.77 -6.08 -8.39
C GLN A 181 -2.37 -7.48 -8.18
N ASP A 182 -2.89 -8.10 -9.23
CA ASP A 182 -3.48 -9.44 -9.15
C ASP A 182 -2.43 -10.51 -8.83
N THR A 183 -1.28 -10.41 -9.50
CA THR A 183 -0.14 -11.28 -9.23
C THR A 183 0.32 -11.15 -7.78
N ALA A 184 0.50 -9.92 -7.29
CA ALA A 184 0.91 -9.66 -5.92
C ALA A 184 -0.08 -10.20 -4.88
N ARG A 185 -1.38 -9.96 -5.08
CA ARG A 185 -2.44 -10.47 -4.19
C ARG A 185 -2.40 -11.99 -4.08
N LEU A 186 -2.22 -12.70 -5.20
CA LEU A 186 -2.12 -14.15 -5.20
C LEU A 186 -0.86 -14.68 -4.53
N VAL A 187 0.28 -14.04 -4.74
CA VAL A 187 1.52 -14.46 -4.11
C VAL A 187 1.45 -14.28 -2.59
N VAL A 188 0.99 -13.11 -2.12
CA VAL A 188 0.78 -12.83 -0.69
C VAL A 188 -0.20 -13.83 -0.09
N PHE A 189 -1.33 -14.08 -0.75
CA PHE A 189 -2.31 -15.07 -0.27
C PHE A 189 -1.69 -16.46 -0.11
N LYS A 190 -0.91 -16.92 -1.10
CA LYS A 190 -0.20 -18.21 -1.05
C LYS A 190 0.87 -18.27 0.04
N ARG A 191 1.55 -17.15 0.32
CA ARG A 191 2.52 -17.09 1.43
C ARG A 191 1.80 -17.21 2.76
N GLU A 192 0.77 -16.42 2.99
CA GLU A 192 -0.03 -16.43 4.23
C GLU A 192 -0.66 -17.82 4.48
N SER A 193 -1.12 -18.51 3.43
CA SER A 193 -1.61 -19.90 3.53
C SER A 193 -0.52 -20.86 4.02
N ARG A 194 0.70 -20.78 3.47
CA ARG A 194 1.83 -21.58 3.93
C ARG A 194 2.19 -21.28 5.40
N GLU A 195 2.21 -20.00 5.77
CA GLU A 195 2.50 -19.59 7.16
C GLU A 195 1.47 -20.13 8.15
N ARG A 196 0.17 -20.06 7.81
CA ARG A 196 -0.90 -20.68 8.62
C ARG A 196 -0.68 -22.18 8.77
N ALA A 197 -0.40 -22.88 7.68
CA ALA A 197 -0.17 -24.33 7.71
C ALA A 197 1.03 -24.71 8.60
N VAL A 198 2.14 -23.98 8.51
CA VAL A 198 3.31 -24.18 9.37
C VAL A 198 2.96 -23.94 10.85
N LEU A 199 2.25 -22.87 11.15
CA LEU A 199 1.84 -22.56 12.52
C LEU A 199 0.92 -23.65 13.12
N LEU A 200 -0.06 -24.12 12.34
CA LEU A 200 -0.95 -25.19 12.77
C LEU A 200 -0.20 -26.50 12.99
N HIS A 201 0.73 -26.84 12.10
CA HIS A 201 1.60 -28.00 12.28
C HIS A 201 2.40 -27.93 13.58
N VAL A 202 2.99 -26.78 13.92
CA VAL A 202 3.72 -26.58 15.17
C VAL A 202 2.82 -26.75 16.40
N LEU A 203 1.61 -26.16 16.38
CA LEU A 203 0.67 -26.29 17.50
C LEU A 203 0.19 -27.73 17.68
N ASN A 204 -0.08 -28.44 16.59
CA ASN A 204 -0.46 -29.85 16.63
C ASN A 204 0.67 -30.72 17.18
N ALA A 205 1.93 -30.45 16.82
CA ALA A 205 3.09 -31.14 17.38
C ALA A 205 3.26 -30.90 18.89
N GLN A 206 2.72 -29.81 19.43
CA GLN A 206 2.65 -29.51 20.86
C GLN A 206 1.43 -30.15 21.56
N GLY A 207 0.67 -30.99 20.86
CA GLY A 207 -0.49 -31.70 21.40
C GLY A 207 -1.77 -30.85 21.49
N VAL A 208 -1.79 -29.67 20.86
CA VAL A 208 -3.00 -28.82 20.81
C VAL A 208 -3.97 -29.39 19.78
N ASP A 209 -5.25 -29.54 20.16
CA ASP A 209 -6.31 -29.81 19.18
C ASP A 209 -6.55 -28.57 18.29
N ILE A 210 -6.02 -28.65 17.07
CA ILE A 210 -6.10 -27.58 16.08
C ILE A 210 -7.36 -27.61 15.21
N SER A 211 -8.30 -28.54 15.43
CA SER A 211 -9.42 -28.81 14.50
C SER A 211 -10.21 -27.56 14.12
N ARG A 212 -10.49 -26.68 15.10
CA ARG A 212 -11.19 -25.41 14.84
C ARG A 212 -10.36 -24.45 13.98
N ALA A 213 -9.09 -24.25 14.33
CA ALA A 213 -8.23 -23.32 13.58
C ALA A 213 -7.91 -23.86 12.18
N GLN A 214 -7.80 -25.18 12.01
CA GLN A 214 -7.65 -25.83 10.71
C GLN A 214 -8.88 -25.56 9.83
N ASN A 215 -10.09 -25.77 10.33
CA ASN A 215 -11.32 -25.47 9.59
C ASN A 215 -11.37 -24.00 9.14
N ILE A 216 -11.01 -23.05 10.01
CA ILE A 216 -10.97 -21.63 9.62
C ILE A 216 -9.89 -21.40 8.54
N SER A 217 -8.72 -22.03 8.65
CA SER A 217 -7.68 -21.93 7.62
C SER A 217 -8.16 -22.47 6.27
N ASP A 218 -8.86 -23.60 6.27
CA ASP A 218 -9.41 -24.21 5.05
C ASP A 218 -10.49 -23.30 4.41
N GLN A 219 -11.30 -22.63 5.23
CA GLN A 219 -12.26 -21.62 4.76
C GLN A 219 -11.57 -20.38 4.19
N ILE A 220 -10.43 -19.96 4.74
CA ILE A 220 -9.64 -18.89 4.13
C ILE A 220 -9.12 -19.36 2.77
N ASP A 221 -8.54 -20.56 2.71
CA ASP A 221 -7.93 -21.11 1.49
C ASP A 221 -8.97 -21.35 0.38
N SER A 222 -10.22 -21.68 0.72
CA SER A 222 -11.31 -21.81 -0.25
C SER A 222 -11.69 -20.48 -0.91
N CYS A 223 -11.50 -19.34 -0.22
CA CYS A 223 -11.72 -18.01 -0.80
C CYS A 223 -10.76 -17.68 -1.96
N LYS A 224 -9.71 -18.49 -2.20
CA LYS A 224 -8.76 -18.29 -3.29
C LYS A 224 -9.43 -18.28 -4.66
N ALA A 225 -10.38 -19.20 -4.89
CA ALA A 225 -11.10 -19.28 -6.17
C ALA A 225 -11.94 -18.02 -6.39
N ASP A 226 -12.63 -17.55 -5.36
CA ASP A 226 -13.43 -16.32 -5.42
C ASP A 226 -12.55 -15.09 -5.65
N LEU A 227 -11.36 -15.04 -5.03
CA LEU A 227 -10.39 -13.98 -5.27
C LEU A 227 -9.94 -13.98 -6.73
N GLN A 228 -9.59 -15.14 -7.28
CA GLN A 228 -9.20 -15.29 -8.70
C GLN A 228 -10.33 -14.87 -9.65
N ASN A 229 -11.57 -15.26 -9.35
CA ASN A 229 -12.72 -14.87 -10.15
C ASN A 229 -12.98 -13.35 -10.09
N ALA A 230 -12.84 -12.74 -8.92
CA ALA A 230 -12.98 -11.30 -8.73
C ALA A 230 -11.89 -10.50 -9.49
N MET A 231 -10.66 -11.03 -9.52
CA MET A 231 -9.54 -10.48 -10.29
C MET A 231 -9.78 -10.61 -11.80
N ASN A 232 -10.13 -11.80 -12.30
CA ASN A 232 -10.39 -12.06 -13.71
C ASN A 232 -11.58 -11.25 -14.29
N SER A 233 -12.53 -10.88 -13.44
CA SER A 233 -13.70 -10.08 -13.83
C SER A 233 -13.48 -8.56 -13.71
N ASN A 234 -12.27 -8.13 -13.34
CA ASN A 234 -11.91 -6.73 -13.07
C ASN A 234 -12.88 -6.01 -12.13
N SER A 235 -13.50 -6.75 -11.20
CA SER A 235 -14.59 -6.23 -10.38
C SER A 235 -14.10 -5.78 -9.01
N VAL A 236 -13.93 -4.47 -8.85
CA VAL A 236 -13.56 -3.83 -7.57
C VAL A 236 -14.56 -4.19 -6.46
N ALA A 237 -15.85 -4.28 -6.79
CA ALA A 237 -16.88 -4.66 -5.84
C ALA A 237 -16.73 -6.13 -5.39
N ALA A 238 -16.47 -7.05 -6.31
CA ALA A 238 -16.22 -8.45 -5.98
C ALA A 238 -14.95 -8.60 -5.15
N LEU A 239 -13.86 -7.91 -5.54
CA LEU A 239 -12.60 -7.89 -4.79
C LEU A 239 -12.81 -7.38 -3.35
N LYS A 240 -13.58 -6.29 -3.18
CA LYS A 240 -13.90 -5.75 -1.86
C LYS A 240 -14.68 -6.76 -1.00
N SER A 241 -15.65 -7.47 -1.60
CA SER A 241 -16.44 -8.50 -0.92
C SER A 241 -15.56 -9.65 -0.44
N VAL A 242 -14.76 -10.25 -1.33
CA VAL A 242 -13.87 -11.37 -1.01
C VAL A 242 -12.84 -10.96 0.05
N ASN A 243 -12.22 -9.79 -0.08
CA ASN A 243 -11.28 -9.27 0.92
C ASN A 243 -11.94 -9.06 2.28
N GLY A 244 -13.21 -8.66 2.32
CA GLY A 244 -13.99 -8.56 3.55
C GLY A 244 -14.11 -9.91 4.27
N ASN A 245 -14.46 -10.96 3.53
CA ASN A 245 -14.58 -12.32 4.06
C ASN A 245 -13.23 -12.86 4.56
N VAL A 246 -12.17 -12.76 3.74
CA VAL A 246 -10.81 -13.19 4.11
C VAL A 246 -10.34 -12.47 5.38
N ARG A 247 -10.58 -11.17 5.51
CA ARG A 247 -10.22 -10.40 6.70
C ARG A 247 -10.96 -10.87 7.96
N LEU A 248 -12.25 -11.18 7.84
CA LEU A 248 -13.06 -11.68 8.94
C LEU A 248 -12.53 -13.03 9.42
N LEU A 249 -12.35 -13.98 8.50
CA LEU A 249 -11.82 -15.32 8.81
C LEU A 249 -10.40 -15.26 9.37
N THR A 250 -9.54 -14.39 8.82
CA THR A 250 -8.17 -14.18 9.35
C THR A 250 -8.19 -13.66 10.78
N ARG A 251 -9.13 -12.76 11.12
CA ARG A 251 -9.31 -12.28 12.50
C ARG A 251 -9.74 -13.42 13.42
N GLU A 252 -10.69 -14.24 12.99
CA GLU A 252 -11.16 -15.38 13.78
C GLU A 252 -10.05 -16.41 13.98
N PHE A 253 -9.28 -16.72 12.94
CA PHE A 253 -8.11 -17.58 13.00
C PHE A 253 -7.12 -17.06 14.06
N ARG A 254 -6.70 -15.79 13.96
CA ARG A 254 -5.76 -15.19 14.92
C ARG A 254 -6.28 -15.20 16.35
N SER A 255 -7.57 -14.93 16.55
CA SER A 255 -8.20 -15.03 17.87
C SER A 255 -8.14 -16.45 18.42
N THR A 256 -8.41 -17.45 17.59
CA THR A 256 -8.36 -18.87 17.97
C THR A 256 -6.95 -19.31 18.36
N ILE A 257 -5.94 -18.94 17.55
CA ILE A 257 -4.53 -19.18 17.88
C ILE A 257 -4.14 -18.53 19.21
N SER A 258 -4.60 -17.29 19.46
CA SER A 258 -4.32 -16.60 20.72
C SER A 258 -4.91 -17.34 21.92
N GLN A 259 -6.10 -17.92 21.78
CA GLN A 259 -6.74 -18.72 22.83
C GLN A 259 -5.95 -20.01 23.09
N TYR A 260 -5.48 -20.70 22.05
CA TYR A 260 -4.63 -21.89 22.20
C TYR A 260 -3.34 -21.57 22.96
N ARG A 261 -2.65 -20.50 22.57
CA ARG A 261 -1.41 -20.07 23.24
C ARG A 261 -1.64 -19.72 24.70
N PHE A 262 -2.75 -19.04 25.01
CA PHE A 262 -3.11 -18.72 26.39
C PHE A 262 -3.38 -19.98 27.21
N ALA A 263 -4.15 -20.93 26.67
CA ALA A 263 -4.45 -22.19 27.35
C ALA A 263 -3.17 -22.99 27.65
N MET A 264 -2.24 -23.09 26.70
CA MET A 264 -0.93 -23.73 26.90
C MET A 264 -0.12 -23.07 28.01
N GLN A 265 -0.11 -21.73 28.09
CA GLN A 265 0.59 -21.00 29.15
C GLN A 265 -0.02 -21.27 30.52
N VAL A 266 -1.35 -21.38 30.62
CA VAL A 266 -2.04 -21.72 31.86
C VAL A 266 -1.67 -23.13 32.30
N GLU A 267 -1.69 -24.10 31.39
CA GLU A 267 -1.36 -25.48 31.72
C GLU A 267 0.11 -25.63 32.13
N ALA A 268 1.04 -24.99 31.42
CA ALA A 268 2.46 -24.97 31.79
C ALA A 268 2.68 -24.41 33.21
N LYS A 269 1.98 -23.33 33.58
CA LYS A 269 2.04 -22.77 34.94
C LYS A 269 1.46 -23.72 35.98
N ARG A 270 0.35 -24.39 35.66
CA ARG A 270 -0.29 -25.35 36.55
C ARG A 270 0.62 -26.55 36.83
N THR A 271 1.22 -27.12 35.79
CA THR A 271 2.17 -28.23 35.91
C THR A 271 3.39 -27.83 36.75
N ALA A 272 3.92 -26.62 36.54
CA ALA A 272 5.03 -26.11 37.35
C ALA A 272 4.68 -26.04 38.85
N ILE A 273 3.49 -25.53 39.19
CA ILE A 273 3.03 -25.45 40.59
C ILE A 273 2.86 -26.84 41.22
N LEU A 274 2.31 -27.81 40.48
CA LEU A 274 2.08 -29.17 40.99
C LEU A 274 3.37 -29.99 41.12
N SER A 275 4.44 -29.57 40.45
CA SER A 275 5.76 -30.23 40.51
C SER A 275 6.68 -29.70 41.63
N MET A 276 6.25 -28.66 42.35
CA MET A 276 6.95 -28.07 43.51
C MET A 276 6.42 -28.66 44.82
#